data_AF-A0A8B8QSY6-F1
#
_entry.id   AF-A0A8B8QSY6-F1
#
_cell.length_a   1.000
_cell.length_b   1.000
_cell.length_c   1.000
_cell.angle_alpha   90.00
_cell.angle_beta   90.00
_cell.angle_gamma   90.00
#
_symmetry.space_group_name_H-M   'P 1'
#
loop_
_entity.id
_entity.type
_entity.pdbx_description
1 polymer ?
#
loop_
_entity_poly.entity_id
_entity_poly.type
_entity_poly.pdbx_seq_one_letter_code
_entity_poly.pdbx_strand_id
1 'polypeptide(L)'
;MLNYMDNLCCFKSLYSQLVGGRSSCNSGKGRSHQSPFKYGFSLIKGKANHPMEDYHVAKFHRTHGHELGLFAIFDGHLGDSVPAYLQKHLFQNILNEENFWTDPDRSIARAYEKTDQAILSHNPDLGRGGSTAVTAILVNGSKLWVANVGDSRAVLSRKGQAVQMSIDHEPNTERGSIENRGGFVSNMPGLT
;
A
#
# COMPACT_ATOMS: atom_id res chain seq x y z
N MET A 1 12.16 50.28 -12.91
CA MET A 1 12.63 49.14 -13.73
C MET A 1 12.18 47.88 -12.98
N LEU A 2 10.90 47.52 -13.06
CA LEU A 2 10.28 46.57 -14.00
C LEU A 2 10.89 45.15 -13.96
N ASN A 3 10.10 44.26 -13.33
CA ASN A 3 9.59 42.96 -13.81
C ASN A 3 10.41 41.65 -13.75
N TYR A 4 9.65 40.62 -13.31
CA TYR A 4 9.64 39.19 -13.68
C TYR A 4 10.68 38.27 -13.00
N MET A 5 10.35 37.14 -12.36
CA MET A 5 9.29 36.16 -12.68
C MET A 5 8.64 35.53 -11.43
N ASP A 6 7.32 35.40 -11.49
CA ASP A 6 6.51 34.43 -10.74
C ASP A 6 6.72 33.01 -11.26
N ASN A 7 6.75 32.02 -10.36
CA ASN A 7 5.81 30.89 -10.38
C ASN A 7 5.98 30.00 -9.13
N LEU A 8 5.08 30.21 -8.17
CA LEU A 8 4.78 29.25 -7.11
C LEU A 8 4.09 28.01 -7.70
N CYS A 9 4.52 26.82 -7.27
CA CYS A 9 3.66 25.64 -7.19
C CYS A 9 3.94 24.89 -5.88
N CYS A 10 3.14 25.26 -4.87
CA CYS A 10 2.72 24.53 -3.67
C CYS A 10 3.67 23.52 -3.01
N PHE A 11 4.46 24.00 -2.05
CA PHE A 11 4.68 23.26 -0.80
C PHE A 11 3.45 23.46 0.11
N LYS A 12 2.71 22.40 0.41
CA LYS A 12 1.92 22.30 1.64
C LYS A 12 2.15 20.93 2.27
N SER A 13 3.25 20.83 3.02
CA SER A 13 3.35 19.93 4.17
C SER A 13 3.05 20.78 5.39
N LEU A 14 1.83 20.68 5.92
CA LEU A 14 1.52 21.13 7.26
C LEU A 14 0.52 20.14 7.85
N TYR A 15 0.84 19.72 9.08
CA TYR A 15 -0.04 19.02 10.01
C TYR A 15 -1.50 19.45 9.84
N SER A 16 -2.39 18.48 9.56
CA SER A 16 -3.83 18.64 9.73
C SER A 16 -4.27 17.61 10.77
N GLN A 17 -4.56 18.10 11.97
CA GLN A 17 -5.48 17.44 12.88
C GLN A 17 -6.89 17.63 12.34
N LEU A 18 -7.61 16.50 12.32
CA LEU A 18 -9.05 16.30 12.40
C LEU A 18 -9.95 16.68 11.21
N VAL A 19 -10.85 15.72 10.96
CA VAL A 19 -12.04 15.70 10.08
C VAL A 19 -11.77 15.26 8.63
N GLY A 20 -12.40 14.14 8.27
CA GLY A 20 -12.22 13.40 7.03
C GLY A 20 -12.34 14.25 5.76
N GLY A 21 -11.30 14.20 4.94
CA GLY A 21 -11.28 14.73 3.58
C GLY A 21 -10.73 13.67 2.63
N ARG A 22 -11.64 12.94 1.96
CA ARG A 22 -11.32 12.08 0.81
C ARG A 22 -10.86 12.97 -0.34
N SER A 23 -9.55 13.01 -0.59
CA SER A 23 -9.01 13.53 -1.85
C SER A 23 -7.71 12.82 -2.20
N SER A 24 -7.81 11.52 -2.53
CA SER A 24 -6.81 10.91 -3.41
C SER A 24 -7.22 11.25 -4.84
N CYS A 25 -6.29 11.77 -5.63
CA CYS A 25 -6.52 11.95 -7.06
C CYS A 25 -6.69 10.56 -7.71
N ASN A 26 -7.72 10.39 -8.54
CA ASN A 26 -8.01 9.11 -9.22
C ASN A 26 -6.93 8.71 -10.24
N SER A 27 -6.00 9.59 -10.57
CA SER A 27 -4.82 9.24 -11.36
C SER A 27 -3.69 10.18 -11.01
N GLY A 28 -2.47 9.75 -11.32
CA GLY A 28 -1.29 10.56 -11.07
C GLY A 28 -0.05 9.94 -11.66
N LYS A 29 1.02 10.72 -11.64
CA LYS A 29 2.35 10.32 -12.08
C LYS A 29 3.41 11.07 -11.31
N GLY A 30 4.61 10.51 -11.26
CA GLY A 30 5.76 11.15 -10.66
C GLY A 30 7.06 10.57 -11.17
N ARG A 31 8.16 11.14 -10.70
CA ARG A 31 9.52 10.74 -11.07
C ARG A 31 10.45 10.85 -9.89
N SER A 32 11.49 10.03 -9.90
CA SER A 32 12.61 10.08 -8.96
C SER A 32 13.38 11.39 -9.15
N HIS A 33 14.03 11.86 -8.09
CA HIS A 33 14.89 13.04 -8.14
C HIS A 33 16.31 12.70 -8.60
N GLN A 34 16.78 11.48 -8.34
CA GLN A 34 18.17 11.08 -8.55
C GLN A 34 18.36 9.97 -9.60
N SER A 35 17.28 9.47 -10.18
CA SER A 35 17.31 8.30 -11.07
C SER A 35 16.23 8.40 -12.15
N PRO A 36 16.36 7.65 -13.26
CA PRO A 36 15.42 7.72 -14.37
C PRO A 36 14.04 7.08 -14.07
N PHE A 37 13.78 6.68 -12.83
CA PHE A 37 12.54 6.00 -12.46
C PHE A 37 11.36 6.96 -12.46
N LYS A 38 10.25 6.46 -13.00
CA LYS A 38 8.96 7.14 -13.07
C LYS A 38 7.89 6.20 -12.55
N TYR A 39 6.81 6.77 -12.05
CA TYR A 39 5.62 6.02 -11.71
C TYR A 39 4.39 6.69 -12.28
N GLY A 40 3.34 5.90 -12.45
CA GLY A 40 1.99 6.33 -12.77
C GLY A 40 0.99 5.44 -12.03
N PHE A 41 -0.19 5.97 -11.74
CA PHE A 41 -1.27 5.21 -11.13
C PHE A 41 -2.61 5.73 -11.63
N SER A 42 -3.61 4.86 -11.59
CA SER A 42 -5.02 5.19 -11.84
C SER A 42 -5.89 4.34 -10.93
N LEU A 43 -6.97 4.93 -10.45
CA LEU A 43 -7.95 4.38 -9.54
C LEU A 43 -9.33 4.69 -10.14
N ILE A 44 -10.13 3.66 -10.39
CA ILE A 44 -11.42 3.79 -11.04
C ILE A 44 -12.42 2.98 -10.24
N LYS A 45 -13.47 3.65 -9.74
CA LYS A 45 -14.59 2.95 -9.11
C LYS A 45 -15.28 2.07 -10.15
N GLY A 46 -15.36 0.77 -9.87
CA GLY A 46 -16.09 -0.19 -10.68
C GLY A 46 -17.61 -0.05 -10.60
N LYS A 47 -18.32 -1.08 -11.08
CA LYS A 47 -19.80 -1.14 -11.11
C LYS A 47 -20.42 -1.55 -9.77
N ALA A 48 -19.61 -1.86 -8.77
CA ALA A 48 -20.09 -2.34 -7.49
C ALA A 48 -20.95 -1.28 -6.78
N ASN A 49 -22.02 -1.73 -6.12
CA ASN A 49 -22.97 -0.87 -5.44
C ASN A 49 -22.52 -0.48 -4.01
N HIS A 50 -21.21 -0.27 -3.82
CA HIS A 50 -20.61 0.26 -2.59
C HIS A 50 -19.69 1.44 -2.95
N PRO A 51 -19.24 2.27 -1.99
CA PRO A 51 -18.23 3.32 -2.23
C PRO A 51 -16.89 2.74 -2.74
N MET A 52 -16.00 3.61 -3.22
CA MET A 52 -14.60 3.20 -3.48
C MET A 52 -13.96 2.76 -2.16
N GLU A 53 -13.48 1.52 -2.07
CA GLU A 53 -12.82 0.98 -0.88
C GLU A 53 -11.31 0.79 -1.10
N ASP A 54 -10.81 0.81 -2.34
CA ASP A 54 -9.37 0.68 -2.60
C ASP A 54 -8.61 2.00 -2.38
N TYR A 55 -7.41 1.85 -1.82
CA TYR A 55 -6.44 2.92 -1.59
C TYR A 55 -5.10 2.54 -2.21
N HIS A 56 -4.24 3.54 -2.41
CA HIS A 56 -2.90 3.31 -2.92
C HIS A 56 -1.90 4.29 -2.31
N VAL A 57 -0.62 3.96 -2.42
CA VAL A 57 0.49 4.89 -2.22
C VAL A 57 1.34 4.84 -3.47
N ALA A 58 1.77 6.00 -3.97
CA ALA A 58 2.73 6.09 -5.06
C ALA A 58 3.54 7.38 -4.91
N LYS A 59 4.74 7.28 -4.33
CA LYS A 59 5.61 8.43 -4.10
C LYS A 59 7.08 8.03 -4.00
N PHE A 60 7.96 9.00 -4.27
CA PHE A 60 9.35 8.92 -3.83
C PHE A 60 9.51 9.60 -2.47
N HIS A 61 10.41 9.08 -1.63
CA HIS A 61 10.71 9.58 -0.31
C HIS A 61 12.22 9.53 -0.07
N ARG A 62 12.81 10.59 0.48
CA ARG A 62 14.25 10.63 0.80
C ARG A 62 14.44 10.51 2.30
N THR A 63 15.28 9.58 2.73
CA THR A 63 15.57 9.35 4.14
C THR A 63 16.95 8.70 4.29
N HIS A 64 17.71 9.07 5.33
CA HIS A 64 19.04 8.52 5.62
C HIS A 64 20.02 8.54 4.41
N GLY A 65 19.93 9.53 3.53
CA GLY A 65 20.76 9.60 2.32
C GLY A 65 20.33 8.67 1.18
N HIS A 66 19.27 7.89 1.36
CA HIS A 66 18.68 7.01 0.36
C HIS A 66 17.43 7.65 -0.26
N GLU A 67 17.17 7.33 -1.52
CA GLU A 67 15.89 7.59 -2.18
C GLU A 67 15.09 6.29 -2.25
N LEU A 68 13.86 6.35 -1.75
CA LEU A 68 12.92 5.23 -1.69
C LEU A 68 11.74 5.50 -2.62
N GLY A 69 11.45 4.58 -3.54
CA GLY A 69 10.16 4.50 -4.20
C GLY A 69 9.21 3.67 -3.34
N LEU A 70 8.11 4.27 -2.88
CA LEU A 70 7.12 3.64 -2.02
C LEU A 70 5.81 3.49 -2.80
N PHE A 71 5.41 2.25 -3.03
CA PHE A 71 4.22 1.92 -3.82
C PHE A 71 3.37 0.88 -3.09
N ALA A 72 2.06 1.09 -3.03
CA ALA A 72 1.17 0.10 -2.45
C ALA A 72 -0.22 0.16 -3.07
N ILE A 73 -0.90 -0.98 -3.06
CA ILE A 73 -2.35 -1.10 -3.29
C ILE A 73 -2.95 -1.76 -2.04
N PHE A 74 -4.09 -1.22 -1.61
CA PHE A 74 -4.90 -1.74 -0.52
C PHE A 74 -6.32 -1.90 -1.06
N ASP A 75 -6.79 -3.14 -1.18
CA ASP A 75 -8.16 -3.45 -1.61
C ASP A 75 -9.01 -3.63 -0.35
N GLY A 76 -9.98 -2.74 -0.13
CA GLY A 76 -10.82 -2.73 1.06
C GLY A 76 -12.04 -3.62 0.90
N HIS A 77 -12.50 -4.21 2.00
CA HIS A 77 -13.78 -4.93 2.03
C HIS A 77 -14.56 -4.66 3.30
N LEU A 78 -15.87 -4.44 3.16
CA LEU A 78 -16.80 -4.08 4.24
C LEU A 78 -16.44 -2.73 4.90
N GLY A 79 -15.97 -1.77 4.10
CA GLY A 79 -15.62 -0.41 4.52
C GLY A 79 -14.23 0.03 4.07
N ASP A 80 -13.99 1.34 4.08
CA ASP A 80 -12.76 1.98 3.62
C ASP A 80 -11.81 2.41 4.76
N SER A 81 -12.18 2.14 6.01
CA SER A 81 -11.43 2.63 7.18
C SER A 81 -10.08 1.94 7.36
N VAL A 82 -10.02 0.62 7.15
CA VAL A 82 -8.76 -0.15 7.18
C VAL A 82 -7.80 0.24 6.05
N PRO A 83 -8.19 0.26 4.76
CA PRO A 83 -7.28 0.69 3.70
C PRO A 83 -6.84 2.16 3.84
N ALA A 84 -7.71 3.04 4.35
CA ALA A 84 -7.32 4.41 4.69
C ALA A 84 -6.27 4.47 5.81
N TYR A 85 -6.40 3.63 6.83
CA TYR A 85 -5.40 3.50 7.90
C TYR A 85 -4.06 3.00 7.35
N LEU A 86 -4.08 1.94 6.52
CA LEU A 86 -2.89 1.39 5.88
C LEU A 86 -2.16 2.43 5.03
N GLN A 87 -2.89 3.19 4.20
CA GLN A 87 -2.32 4.27 3.38
C GLN A 87 -1.53 5.29 4.20
N LYS A 88 -2.02 5.63 5.40
CA LYS A 88 -1.43 6.64 6.26
C LYS A 88 -0.28 6.10 7.10
N HIS A 89 -0.36 4.85 7.56
CA HIS A 89 0.49 4.35 8.65
C HIS A 89 1.50 3.28 8.21
N LEU A 90 1.18 2.41 7.25
CA LEU A 90 1.99 1.21 6.99
C LEU A 90 3.44 1.55 6.59
N PHE A 91 3.66 2.43 5.62
CA PHE A 91 5.02 2.83 5.24
C PHE A 91 5.77 3.55 6.34
N GLN A 92 5.08 4.36 7.15
CA GLN A 92 5.73 5.04 8.26
C GLN A 92 6.22 4.03 9.31
N ASN A 93 5.40 3.00 9.59
CA ASN A 93 5.77 1.92 10.50
C ASN A 93 6.96 1.12 9.95
N ILE A 94 6.96 0.78 8.65
CA ILE A 94 8.09 0.10 8.00
C ILE A 94 9.39 0.89 8.13
N LEU A 95 9.36 2.19 7.80
CA LEU A 95 10.55 3.04 7.81
C LEU A 95 11.04 3.39 9.22
N ASN A 96 10.20 3.21 10.24
CA ASN A 96 10.54 3.42 11.65
C ASN A 96 11.06 2.15 12.34
N GLU A 97 11.05 1.00 11.68
CA GLU A 97 11.68 -0.19 12.23
C GLU A 97 13.19 0.02 12.33
N GLU A 98 13.73 -0.20 13.54
CA GLU A 98 15.15 0.01 13.87
C GLU A 98 16.10 -0.69 12.89
N ASN A 99 15.72 -1.89 12.46
CA ASN A 99 16.53 -2.75 11.59
C ASN A 99 16.13 -2.67 10.12
N PHE A 100 15.40 -1.64 9.67
CA PHE A 100 14.96 -1.56 8.28
C PHE A 100 16.14 -1.61 7.29
N TRP A 101 17.25 -0.96 7.62
CA TRP A 101 18.43 -0.90 6.76
C TRP A 101 19.34 -2.14 6.83
N THR A 102 19.26 -2.91 7.92
CA THR A 102 20.12 -4.07 8.18
C THR A 102 19.41 -5.40 7.90
N ASP A 103 18.12 -5.49 8.21
CA ASP A 103 17.24 -6.63 8.00
C ASP A 103 15.85 -6.14 7.52
N PRO A 104 15.74 -5.70 6.25
CA PRO A 104 14.50 -5.16 5.69
C PRO A 104 13.37 -6.18 5.66
N ASP A 105 13.66 -7.46 5.42
CA ASP A 105 12.63 -8.50 5.32
C ASP A 105 11.91 -8.68 6.66
N ARG A 106 12.67 -8.81 7.76
CA ARG A 106 12.09 -8.93 9.10
C ARG A 106 11.41 -7.64 9.54
N SER A 107 11.99 -6.50 9.20
CA SER A 107 11.43 -5.19 9.52
C SER A 107 10.09 -4.97 8.84
N ILE A 108 9.98 -5.29 7.55
CA ILE A 108 8.72 -5.19 6.82
C ILE A 108 7.67 -6.11 7.45
N ALA A 109 8.00 -7.38 7.73
CA ALA A 109 7.07 -8.31 8.37
C ALA A 109 6.58 -7.80 9.75
N ARG A 110 7.49 -7.32 10.59
CA ARG A 110 7.14 -6.74 11.91
C ARG A 110 6.27 -5.50 11.80
N ALA A 111 6.53 -4.63 10.82
CA ALA A 111 5.74 -3.44 10.61
C ALA A 111 4.31 -3.77 10.15
N TYR A 112 4.14 -4.80 9.32
CA TYR A 112 2.81 -5.33 8.97
C TYR A 112 2.09 -5.83 10.22
N GLU A 113 2.74 -6.67 11.04
CA GLU A 113 2.16 -7.19 12.28
C GLU A 113 1.78 -6.08 13.27
N LYS A 114 2.67 -5.10 13.50
CA LYS A 114 2.37 -3.94 14.37
C LYS A 114 1.22 -3.10 13.86
N THR A 115 1.14 -2.92 12.54
CA THR A 115 0.05 -2.17 11.91
C THR A 115 -1.28 -2.90 12.08
N ASP A 116 -1.29 -4.22 11.89
CA ASP A 116 -2.47 -5.06 12.11
C ASP A 116 -2.93 -5.03 13.58
N GLN A 117 -2.01 -5.18 14.54
CA GLN A 117 -2.30 -5.03 15.97
C GLN A 117 -2.88 -3.64 16.30
N ALA A 118 -2.38 -2.59 15.67
CA ALA A 118 -2.93 -1.24 15.84
C ALA A 118 -4.36 -1.14 15.30
N ILE A 119 -4.64 -1.73 14.13
CA ILE A 119 -6.00 -1.79 13.56
C ILE A 119 -6.95 -2.53 14.51
N LEU A 120 -6.54 -3.70 15.02
CA LEU A 120 -7.34 -4.51 15.94
C LEU A 120 -7.60 -3.82 17.28
N SER A 121 -6.67 -3.02 17.78
CA SER A 121 -6.84 -2.26 19.03
C SER A 121 -7.77 -1.04 18.91
N HIS A 122 -8.03 -0.54 17.70
CA HIS A 122 -8.94 0.59 17.44
C HIS A 122 -10.35 0.12 17.03
N ASN A 123 -10.74 -1.13 17.31
CA ASN A 123 -11.94 -1.78 16.78
C ASN A 123 -13.24 -1.49 17.58
N PRO A 124 -13.58 -0.21 17.79
CA PRO A 124 -14.85 0.16 17.17
C PRO A 124 -14.74 1.30 16.16
N ASP A 125 -13.65 2.06 16.16
CA ASP A 125 -13.48 3.25 15.33
C ASP A 125 -13.22 2.93 13.85
N LEU A 126 -12.60 1.78 13.56
CA LEU A 126 -12.27 1.35 12.20
C LEU A 126 -13.29 0.39 11.56
N GLY A 127 -14.33 0.01 12.29
CA GLY A 127 -15.35 -0.93 11.82
C GLY A 127 -14.88 -2.40 11.73
N ARG A 128 -15.73 -3.24 11.13
CA ARG A 128 -15.54 -4.70 11.03
C ARG A 128 -14.89 -5.17 9.73
N GLY A 129 -14.56 -4.24 8.83
CA GLY A 129 -13.95 -4.55 7.54
C GLY A 129 -12.48 -4.86 7.63
N GLY A 130 -11.88 -5.11 6.48
CA GLY A 130 -10.48 -5.44 6.33
C GLY A 130 -9.93 -4.89 5.02
N SER A 131 -8.68 -5.22 4.73
CA SER A 131 -8.06 -4.88 3.47
C SER A 131 -6.94 -5.84 3.10
N THR A 132 -6.70 -6.02 1.81
CA THR A 132 -5.42 -6.52 1.32
C THR A 132 -4.32 -5.49 1.52
N ALA A 133 -3.07 -5.92 1.41
CA ALA A 133 -1.94 -5.02 1.30
C ALA A 133 -0.85 -5.65 0.44
N VAL A 134 -0.58 -5.04 -0.72
CA VAL A 134 0.61 -5.33 -1.51
C VAL A 134 1.49 -4.09 -1.58
N THR A 135 2.72 -4.18 -1.08
CA THR A 135 3.68 -3.06 -1.07
C THR A 135 4.92 -3.39 -1.90
N ALA A 136 5.45 -2.39 -2.59
CA ALA A 136 6.72 -2.42 -3.28
C ALA A 136 7.62 -1.26 -2.80
N ILE A 137 8.84 -1.57 -2.36
CA ILE A 137 9.82 -0.62 -1.85
C ILE A 137 11.07 -0.68 -2.73
N LEU A 138 11.35 0.38 -3.47
CA LEU A 138 12.52 0.51 -4.33
C LEU A 138 13.58 1.39 -3.67
N VAL A 139 14.69 0.82 -3.19
CA VAL A 139 15.80 1.57 -2.60
C VAL A 139 16.83 1.91 -3.67
N ASN A 140 17.14 3.20 -3.81
CA ASN A 140 18.14 3.76 -4.72
C ASN A 140 18.06 3.19 -6.15
N GLY A 141 16.84 2.88 -6.61
CA GLY A 141 16.62 2.37 -7.96
C GLY A 141 17.15 0.97 -8.26
N SER A 142 17.67 0.23 -7.28
CA SER A 142 18.43 -1.00 -7.53
C SER A 142 17.96 -2.20 -6.73
N LYS A 143 17.38 -1.98 -5.55
CA LYS A 143 16.88 -3.05 -4.69
C LYS A 143 15.38 -2.89 -4.49
N LEU A 144 14.63 -3.95 -4.77
CA LEU A 144 13.17 -3.97 -4.70
C LEU A 144 12.72 -5.02 -3.69
N TRP A 145 11.93 -4.60 -2.70
CA TRP A 145 11.21 -5.49 -1.79
C TRP A 145 9.73 -5.48 -2.14
N VAL A 146 9.12 -6.66 -2.11
CA VAL A 146 7.68 -6.83 -2.28
C VAL A 146 7.17 -7.61 -1.07
N ALA A 147 6.08 -7.14 -0.48
CA ALA A 147 5.36 -7.84 0.58
C ALA A 147 3.87 -7.86 0.23
N ASN A 148 3.20 -8.96 0.56
CA ASN A 148 1.79 -9.18 0.22
C ASN A 148 1.03 -9.83 1.38
N VAL A 149 -0.18 -9.35 1.62
CA VAL A 149 -1.21 -9.98 2.45
C VAL A 149 -2.54 -9.88 1.69
N GLY A 150 -3.09 -11.01 1.29
CA GLY A 150 -4.35 -11.09 0.53
C GLY A 150 -4.13 -11.47 -0.94
N ASP A 151 -5.13 -11.19 -1.75
CA ASP A 151 -5.25 -11.59 -3.16
C ASP A 151 -4.93 -10.46 -4.15
N SER A 152 -4.45 -9.32 -3.66
CA SER A 152 -3.79 -8.32 -4.51
C SER A 152 -2.42 -8.81 -4.98
N ARG A 153 -1.94 -8.30 -6.13
CA ARG A 153 -0.77 -8.87 -6.81
C ARG A 153 0.25 -7.83 -7.29
N ALA A 154 1.53 -8.13 -7.08
CA ALA A 154 2.65 -7.41 -7.67
C ALA A 154 3.27 -8.23 -8.82
N VAL A 155 3.49 -7.57 -9.97
CA VAL A 155 4.09 -8.18 -11.17
C VAL A 155 5.22 -7.27 -11.68
N LEU A 156 6.38 -7.87 -11.95
CA LEU A 156 7.53 -7.22 -12.56
C LEU A 156 7.62 -7.61 -14.04
N SER A 157 7.67 -6.63 -14.94
CA SER A 157 8.00 -6.90 -16.34
C SER A 157 9.50 -6.72 -16.60
N ARG A 158 10.16 -7.77 -17.12
CA ARG A 158 11.58 -7.73 -17.49
C ARG A 158 11.78 -8.36 -18.87
N LYS A 159 12.36 -7.60 -19.80
CA LYS A 159 12.58 -8.05 -21.20
C LYS A 159 11.29 -8.56 -21.87
N GLY A 160 10.16 -7.88 -21.63
CA GLY A 160 8.86 -8.25 -22.17
C GLY A 160 8.16 -9.43 -21.48
N GLN A 161 8.75 -10.01 -20.43
CA GLN A 161 8.17 -11.11 -19.67
C GLN A 161 7.62 -10.63 -18.33
N ALA A 162 6.39 -11.04 -18.02
CA ALA A 162 5.76 -10.80 -16.72
C ALA A 162 6.22 -11.85 -15.71
N VAL A 163 6.76 -11.39 -14.58
CA VAL A 163 7.20 -12.21 -13.46
C VAL A 163 6.37 -11.81 -12.25
N GLN A 164 5.55 -12.72 -11.75
CA GLN A 164 4.78 -12.48 -10.53
C GLN A 164 5.73 -12.45 -9.32
N MET A 165 5.68 -11.36 -8.55
CA MET A 165 6.58 -11.08 -7.43
C MET A 165 5.96 -11.40 -6.07
N SER A 166 4.64 -11.52 -5.99
CA SER A 166 3.88 -11.90 -4.80
C SER A 166 3.14 -13.21 -5.02
N ILE A 167 2.83 -13.95 -3.96
CA ILE A 167 1.92 -15.09 -4.01
C ILE A 167 0.58 -14.63 -3.45
N ASP A 168 -0.51 -14.88 -4.18
CA ASP A 168 -1.86 -14.51 -3.77
C ASP A 168 -2.31 -15.47 -2.67
N HIS A 169 -2.90 -14.93 -1.61
CA HIS A 169 -3.44 -15.70 -0.51
C HIS A 169 -4.88 -16.09 -0.84
N GLU A 170 -5.07 -17.33 -1.27
CA GLU A 170 -6.38 -17.88 -1.63
C GLU A 170 -6.78 -19.00 -0.64
N PRO A 171 -8.05 -19.08 -0.20
CA PRO A 171 -8.46 -20.08 0.79
C PRO A 171 -8.14 -21.53 0.41
N ASN A 172 -8.19 -21.87 -0.89
CA ASN A 172 -7.90 -23.24 -1.34
C ASN A 172 -6.41 -23.60 -1.25
N THR A 173 -5.51 -22.65 -1.51
CA THR A 173 -4.06 -22.88 -1.39
C THR A 173 -3.61 -22.87 0.07
N GLU A 174 -4.27 -22.08 0.91
CA GLU A 174 -3.98 -21.95 2.34
C GLU A 174 -4.79 -22.90 3.24
N ARG A 175 -5.60 -23.79 2.65
CA ARG A 175 -6.55 -24.68 3.34
C ARG A 175 -5.94 -25.36 4.56
N GLY A 176 -4.75 -25.95 4.42
CA GLY A 176 -4.08 -26.65 5.52
C GLY A 176 -3.80 -25.74 6.72
N SER A 177 -3.39 -24.49 6.49
CA SER A 177 -3.18 -23.50 7.56
C SER A 177 -4.50 -23.12 8.25
N ILE A 178 -5.56 -22.93 7.45
CA ILE A 178 -6.90 -22.55 7.93
C ILE A 178 -7.48 -23.67 8.79
N GLU A 179 -7.47 -24.91 8.31
CA GLU A 179 -8.04 -26.07 9.01
C GLU A 179 -7.25 -26.42 10.28
N ASN A 180 -5.91 -26.29 10.25
CA ASN A 180 -5.08 -26.50 11.45
C ASN A 180 -5.35 -25.48 12.56
N ARG A 181 -5.92 -24.31 12.24
CA ARG A 181 -6.32 -23.27 13.21
C ARG A 181 -7.80 -23.37 13.60
N GLY A 182 -8.49 -24.45 13.23
CA GLY A 182 -9.90 -24.70 13.55
C GLY A 182 -10.91 -24.05 12.60
N GLY A 183 -10.45 -23.50 11.47
CA GLY A 183 -11.32 -23.03 10.39
C GLY A 183 -11.74 -24.15 9.42
N PHE A 184 -12.46 -23.79 8.37
CA PHE A 184 -12.79 -24.69 7.25
C PHE A 184 -12.84 -23.92 5.93
N VAL A 185 -12.64 -24.62 4.81
CA VAL A 185 -12.74 -24.05 3.47
C VAL A 185 -13.88 -24.72 2.71
N SER A 186 -14.86 -23.95 2.27
CA SER A 186 -15.98 -24.43 1.45
C SER A 186 -16.00 -23.75 0.09
N ASN A 187 -16.36 -24.51 -0.95
CA ASN A 187 -16.63 -23.97 -2.27
C ASN A 187 -18.14 -23.80 -2.40
N MET A 188 -18.62 -22.56 -2.38
CA MET A 188 -20.02 -22.25 -2.67
C MET A 188 -20.14 -21.86 -4.16
N PRO A 189 -20.93 -22.58 -4.97
CA PRO A 189 -21.23 -22.15 -6.34
C PRO A 189 -21.85 -20.74 -6.30
N GLY A 190 -21.33 -19.82 -7.11
CA GLY A 190 -21.78 -18.43 -7.09
C GLY A 190 -23.23 -18.28 -7.54
N LEU A 191 -24.03 -17.57 -6.75
CA LEU A 191 -25.08 -16.72 -7.29
C LEU A 191 -24.40 -15.73 -8.23
N THR A 192 -24.43 -16.04 -9.53
CA THR A 192 -24.12 -15.12 -10.62
C THR A 192 -25.22 -14.08 -10.79
#